data_AF-A0A286JZY9-F1
#
_entry.id   AF-A0A286JZY9-F1
#
_cell.length_a   1.000
_cell.length_b   1.000
_cell.length_c   1.000
_cell.angle_alpha   90.00
_cell.angle_beta   90.00
_cell.angle_gamma   90.00
#
_symmetry.space_group_name_H-M   'P 1'
#
loop_
_entity.id
_entity.type
_entity.pdbx_description
1 polymer ?
#
loop_
_entity_poly.entity_id
_entity_poly.type
_entity_poly.pdbx_seq_one_letter_code
_entity_poly.pdbx_strand_id
1 'polypeptide(L)'
;MQNSDKAVLSLFDTSGEWSRPWEEAGYQVYRFDIQDNPDLGDVNNFNVEFFADWFGDFYGQEVFAILAACPCTDFARSGCKHFGNKDLDGRTMASVELVHQTLRVIEYYKPALWAVENPVGRIERLGGLPAWRLSFDPCHVGDPYTKKRLIWGRFNADLPVAPVVPVEGSKMHSKYGGGSLATKNARSVTPQGFSYAFFMANNQLDNPQLALCAKYDRLSSRLLGQAIDAGLKPHEIGELIDDAYLMDLDDDSAHSLLREAVLLRGCNLDSFVDAGGQVAMTF
;
A
#
# COMPACT_ATOMS: atom_id res chain seq x y z
N MET A 1 2.22 16.37 -13.49
CA MET A 1 2.91 15.88 -12.28
C MET A 1 3.88 14.81 -12.69
N GLN A 2 5.13 14.92 -12.26
CA GLN A 2 6.18 13.92 -12.50
C GLN A 2 6.32 13.04 -11.25
N ASN A 3 6.92 11.84 -11.39
CA ASN A 3 7.18 10.97 -10.24
C ASN A 3 8.08 11.64 -9.18
N SER A 4 8.99 12.51 -9.62
CA SER A 4 9.91 13.27 -8.76
C SER A 4 9.23 14.22 -7.79
N ASP A 5 7.98 14.58 -8.04
CA ASP A 5 7.20 15.49 -7.19
C ASP A 5 6.50 14.75 -6.03
N LYS A 6 6.73 13.44 -5.90
CA LYS A 6 5.99 12.56 -5.01
C LYS A 6 6.90 11.74 -4.11
N ALA A 7 6.43 11.54 -2.89
CA ALA A 7 7.08 10.73 -1.89
C ALA A 7 6.47 9.32 -1.82
N VAL A 8 7.32 8.32 -1.58
CA VAL A 8 6.93 6.95 -1.24
C VAL A 8 7.58 6.60 0.09
N LEU A 9 6.77 6.21 1.09
CA LEU A 9 7.26 5.79 2.39
C LEU A 9 7.32 4.25 2.41
N SER A 10 8.51 3.69 2.66
CA SER A 10 8.72 2.25 2.82
C SER A 10 9.02 1.94 4.29
N LEU A 11 8.07 1.33 4.99
CA LEU A 11 8.13 1.05 6.41
C LEU A 11 8.59 -0.40 6.65
N PHE A 12 9.47 -0.57 7.65
CA PHE A 12 10.09 -1.84 8.03
C PHE A 12 10.91 -2.46 6.88
N ASP A 13 11.55 -1.61 6.05
CA ASP A 13 12.20 -2.01 4.81
C ASP A 13 13.72 -1.89 4.88
N THR A 14 14.35 -2.77 5.66
CA THR A 14 15.83 -2.88 5.71
C THR A 14 16.46 -3.19 4.35
N SER A 15 15.73 -3.91 3.48
CA SER A 15 16.29 -4.43 2.23
C SER A 15 16.25 -3.42 1.08
N GLY A 16 15.29 -2.50 1.12
CA GLY A 16 14.97 -1.60 0.01
C GLY A 16 14.38 -2.28 -1.22
N GLU A 17 14.19 -3.62 -1.22
CA GLU A 17 13.79 -4.36 -2.42
C GLU A 17 12.38 -4.02 -2.87
N TRP A 18 11.42 -3.81 -1.94
CA TRP A 18 10.04 -3.46 -2.32
C TRP A 18 9.96 -2.06 -2.92
N SER A 19 10.72 -1.13 -2.36
CA SER A 19 10.71 0.28 -2.73
C SER A 19 11.65 0.62 -3.91
N ARG A 20 12.61 -0.24 -4.25
CA ARG A 20 13.57 -0.02 -5.34
C ARG A 20 12.93 0.39 -6.69
N PRO A 21 11.90 -0.28 -7.22
CA PRO A 21 11.33 0.10 -8.51
C PRO A 21 10.72 1.51 -8.52
N TRP A 22 10.26 1.99 -7.36
CA TRP A 22 9.74 3.34 -7.19
C TRP A 22 10.87 4.38 -7.27
N GLU A 23 11.97 4.13 -6.59
CA GLU A 23 13.18 4.97 -6.64
C GLU A 23 13.74 5.04 -8.06
N GLU A 24 13.86 3.89 -8.74
CA GLU A 24 14.33 3.79 -10.13
C GLU A 24 13.43 4.54 -11.12
N ALA A 25 12.13 4.64 -10.82
CA ALA A 25 11.15 5.40 -11.59
C ALA A 25 11.13 6.91 -11.24
N GLY A 26 11.99 7.35 -10.32
CA GLY A 26 12.20 8.76 -9.99
C GLY A 26 11.37 9.29 -8.82
N TYR A 27 10.65 8.46 -8.06
CA TYR A 27 9.98 8.88 -6.83
C TYR A 27 10.99 9.22 -5.73
N GLN A 28 10.64 10.13 -4.82
CA GLN A 28 11.42 10.35 -3.60
C GLN A 28 11.07 9.25 -2.58
N VAL A 29 11.98 8.30 -2.37
CA VAL A 29 11.74 7.15 -1.51
C VAL A 29 12.37 7.36 -0.13
N TYR A 30 11.56 7.27 0.92
CA TYR A 30 11.99 7.30 2.31
C TYR A 30 11.84 5.90 2.91
N ARG A 31 12.95 5.27 3.28
CA ARG A 31 12.99 3.92 3.87
C ARG A 31 13.19 4.03 5.37
N PHE A 32 12.36 3.33 6.12
CA PHE A 32 12.34 3.36 7.57
C PHE A 32 12.50 1.94 8.13
N ASP A 33 13.57 1.69 8.87
CA ASP A 33 13.75 0.47 9.63
C ASP A 33 14.57 0.75 10.88
N ILE A 34 14.10 0.26 12.03
CA ILE A 34 14.76 0.43 13.32
C ILE A 34 16.17 -0.20 13.35
N GLN A 35 16.46 -1.16 12.48
CA GLN A 35 17.80 -1.75 12.35
C GLN A 35 18.80 -0.81 11.68
N ASP A 36 18.33 0.02 10.75
CA ASP A 36 19.18 0.95 10.00
C ASP A 36 19.39 2.25 10.80
N ASN A 37 18.32 2.74 11.44
CA ASN A 37 18.38 3.90 12.31
C ASN A 37 17.35 3.76 13.45
N PRO A 38 17.77 3.55 14.71
CA PRO A 38 16.84 3.40 15.83
C PRO A 38 15.98 4.63 16.11
N ASP A 39 16.49 5.84 15.83
CA ASP A 39 15.80 7.09 16.13
C ASP A 39 14.78 7.43 15.03
N LEU A 40 15.17 7.26 13.77
CA LEU A 40 14.36 7.61 12.60
C LEU A 40 13.52 6.45 12.06
N GLY A 41 13.90 5.21 12.33
CA GLY A 41 13.30 4.00 11.76
C GLY A 41 12.29 3.30 12.68
N ASP A 42 12.15 3.74 13.94
CA ASP A 42 11.10 3.22 14.82
C ASP A 42 9.75 3.88 14.50
N VAL A 43 8.86 3.10 13.87
CA VAL A 43 7.52 3.54 13.49
C VAL A 43 6.70 4.01 14.69
N ASN A 44 6.99 3.58 15.93
CA ASN A 44 6.30 4.10 17.11
C ASN A 44 6.51 5.61 17.31
N ASN A 45 7.60 6.18 16.79
CA ASN A 45 7.92 7.59 16.91
C ASN A 45 7.18 8.46 15.88
N PHE A 46 6.45 7.86 14.94
CA PHE A 46 5.90 8.60 13.79
C PHE A 46 4.67 9.40 14.21
N ASN A 47 4.82 10.70 14.35
CA ASN A 47 3.73 11.64 14.57
C ASN A 47 3.95 12.88 13.69
N VAL A 48 3.07 13.87 13.81
CA VAL A 48 3.14 15.09 13.00
C VAL A 48 4.47 15.81 13.24
N GLU A 49 4.87 15.96 14.49
CA GLU A 49 6.11 16.62 14.87
C GLU A 49 7.34 15.89 14.32
N PHE A 50 7.34 14.55 14.34
CA PHE A 50 8.42 13.74 13.79
C PHE A 50 8.62 14.03 12.30
N PHE A 51 7.55 14.02 11.50
CA PHE A 51 7.67 14.27 10.07
C PHE A 51 8.02 15.73 9.75
N ALA A 52 7.47 16.69 10.51
CA ALA A 52 7.77 18.10 10.36
C ALA A 52 9.23 18.40 10.69
N ASP A 53 9.72 17.92 11.84
CA ASP A 53 11.06 18.25 12.35
C ASP A 53 12.17 17.54 11.58
N TRP A 54 12.01 16.26 11.25
CA TRP A 54 13.06 15.46 10.63
C TRP A 54 13.04 15.47 9.10
N PHE A 55 11.85 15.64 8.50
CA PHE A 55 11.66 15.52 7.06
C PHE A 55 11.07 16.79 6.43
N GLY A 56 10.77 17.83 7.22
CA GLY A 56 10.15 19.06 6.72
C GLY A 56 8.81 18.80 6.05
N ASP A 57 8.04 17.81 6.53
CA ASP A 57 6.84 17.28 5.88
C ASP A 57 7.05 16.97 4.39
N PHE A 58 8.22 16.39 4.09
CA PHE A 58 8.68 16.07 2.75
C PHE A 58 8.67 17.29 1.79
N TYR A 59 8.89 18.48 2.33
CA TYR A 59 8.86 19.76 1.60
C TYR A 59 7.54 20.02 0.86
N GLY A 60 6.43 19.49 1.38
CA GLY A 60 5.10 19.62 0.78
C GLY A 60 4.84 18.66 -0.40
N GLN A 61 5.71 17.67 -0.62
CA GLN A 61 5.46 16.62 -1.61
C GLN A 61 4.26 15.76 -1.22
N GLU A 62 3.48 15.35 -2.22
CA GLU A 62 2.39 14.40 -2.01
C GLU A 62 2.97 13.02 -1.66
N VAL A 63 2.57 12.47 -0.51
CA VAL A 63 2.84 11.06 -0.18
C VAL A 63 1.92 10.18 -1.02
N PHE A 64 2.44 9.69 -2.13
CA PHE A 64 1.69 8.90 -3.10
C PHE A 64 1.43 7.48 -2.63
N ALA A 65 2.43 6.84 -2.02
CA ALA A 65 2.37 5.45 -1.62
C ALA A 65 3.00 5.21 -0.25
N ILE A 66 2.38 4.30 0.52
CA ILE A 66 2.96 3.74 1.74
C ILE A 66 3.05 2.21 1.59
N LEU A 67 4.26 1.68 1.63
CA LEU A 67 4.55 0.24 1.57
C LEU A 67 5.03 -0.20 2.95
N ALA A 68 4.36 -1.17 3.58
CA ALA A 68 4.68 -1.57 4.95
C ALA A 68 4.94 -3.07 5.05
N ALA A 69 6.20 -3.46 5.21
CA ALA A 69 6.61 -4.85 5.41
C ALA A 69 6.57 -5.24 6.90
N CYS A 70 5.39 -5.10 7.53
CA CYS A 70 5.22 -5.18 8.99
C CYS A 70 5.92 -6.41 9.61
N PRO A 71 6.53 -6.28 10.80
CA PRO A 71 7.29 -7.37 11.43
C PRO A 71 6.46 -8.65 11.59
N CYS A 72 6.88 -9.73 10.93
CA CYS A 72 6.10 -10.98 10.91
C CYS A 72 6.30 -11.90 12.13
N THR A 73 7.26 -11.60 13.01
CA THR A 73 7.75 -12.51 14.06
C THR A 73 6.63 -12.96 15.02
N ASP A 74 5.69 -12.08 15.36
CA ASP A 74 4.62 -12.36 16.33
C ASP A 74 3.28 -12.68 15.66
N PHE A 75 3.22 -12.67 14.33
CA PHE A 75 2.00 -12.89 13.56
C PHE A 75 2.03 -14.15 12.69
N ALA A 76 3.17 -14.49 12.11
CA ALA A 76 3.28 -15.55 11.12
C ALA A 76 2.95 -16.92 11.71
N ARG A 77 2.11 -17.70 11.01
CA ARG A 77 1.65 -19.02 11.44
C ARG A 77 2.81 -20.01 11.65
N SER A 78 3.91 -19.86 10.93
CA SER A 78 5.12 -20.69 11.10
C SER A 78 5.72 -20.60 12.51
N GLY A 79 5.45 -19.52 13.26
CA GLY A 79 5.86 -19.32 14.65
C GLY A 79 4.80 -19.66 15.70
N CYS A 80 3.68 -20.30 15.33
CA CYS A 80 2.50 -20.42 16.19
C CYS A 80 2.75 -21.07 17.56
N LYS A 81 3.69 -22.02 17.62
CA LYS A 81 4.10 -22.69 18.87
C LYS A 81 4.65 -21.73 19.94
N HIS A 82 5.07 -20.53 19.55
CA HIS A 82 5.61 -19.50 20.44
C HIS A 82 4.60 -18.42 20.81
N PHE A 83 3.38 -18.44 20.26
CA PHE A 83 2.39 -17.39 20.46
C PHE A 83 2.01 -17.22 21.92
N GLY A 84 1.73 -18.32 22.66
CA GLY A 84 1.34 -18.24 24.06
C GLY A 84 2.33 -17.46 24.93
N ASN A 85 3.64 -17.72 24.77
CA ASN A 85 4.67 -17.00 25.53
C ASN A 85 4.73 -15.51 25.14
N LYS A 86 4.62 -15.21 23.85
CA LYS A 86 4.67 -13.83 23.31
C LYS A 86 3.45 -12.99 23.69
N ASP A 87 2.31 -13.65 23.84
CA ASP A 87 1.07 -13.04 24.28
C ASP A 87 1.15 -12.72 25.78
N LEU A 88 1.71 -13.64 26.58
CA LEU A 88 1.91 -13.45 28.02
C LEU A 88 2.98 -12.41 28.36
N ASP A 89 4.07 -12.34 27.60
CA ASP A 89 5.20 -11.43 27.85
C ASP A 89 5.06 -10.05 27.16
N GLY A 90 3.94 -9.79 26.49
CA GLY A 90 3.60 -8.48 25.91
C GLY A 90 4.22 -8.20 24.54
N ARG A 91 5.08 -9.06 24.00
CA ARG A 91 5.69 -8.86 22.66
C ARG A 91 4.65 -8.77 21.55
N THR A 92 3.61 -9.60 21.61
CA THR A 92 2.53 -9.54 20.62
C THR A 92 1.82 -8.18 20.66
N MET A 93 1.59 -7.63 21.86
CA MET A 93 0.93 -6.33 22.02
C MET A 93 1.78 -5.20 21.43
N ALA A 94 3.10 -5.22 21.68
CA ALA A 94 4.03 -4.25 21.07
C ALA A 94 4.02 -4.34 19.53
N SER A 95 4.02 -5.55 18.96
CA SER A 95 3.92 -5.74 17.51
C SER A 95 2.57 -5.32 16.94
N VAL A 96 1.47 -5.46 17.69
CA VAL A 96 0.14 -4.95 17.29
C VAL A 96 0.14 -3.43 17.25
N GLU A 97 0.78 -2.77 18.22
CA GLU A 97 0.85 -1.31 18.24
C GLU A 97 1.60 -0.75 17.03
N LEU A 98 2.67 -1.41 16.56
CA LEU A 98 3.33 -1.06 15.30
C LEU A 98 2.39 -1.12 14.09
N VAL A 99 1.47 -2.09 14.04
CA VAL A 99 0.47 -2.19 12.97
C VAL A 99 -0.54 -1.04 13.08
N HIS A 100 -1.02 -0.75 14.29
CA HIS A 100 -1.93 0.38 14.49
C HIS A 100 -1.27 1.71 14.15
N GLN A 101 -0.02 1.92 14.54
CA GLN A 101 0.73 3.12 14.20
C GLN A 101 0.94 3.25 12.70
N THR A 102 1.22 2.14 12.01
CA THR A 102 1.25 2.10 10.53
C THR A 102 -0.07 2.56 9.92
N LEU A 103 -1.22 2.09 10.45
CA LEU A 103 -2.54 2.51 10.00
C LEU A 103 -2.82 3.99 10.30
N ARG A 104 -2.35 4.53 11.43
CA ARG A 104 -2.46 5.97 11.75
C ARG A 104 -1.67 6.82 10.76
N VAL A 105 -0.47 6.39 10.36
CA VAL A 105 0.33 7.09 9.35
C VAL A 105 -0.36 7.04 7.98
N ILE A 106 -0.97 5.91 7.62
CA ILE A 106 -1.78 5.77 6.40
C ILE A 106 -2.98 6.72 6.44
N GLU A 107 -3.70 6.79 7.57
CA GLU A 107 -4.85 7.70 7.71
C GLU A 107 -4.43 9.18 7.71
N TYR A 108 -3.27 9.50 8.27
CA TYR A 108 -2.74 10.87 8.28
C TYR A 108 -2.40 11.38 6.88
N TYR A 109 -1.66 10.59 6.09
CA TYR A 109 -1.25 10.99 4.74
C TYR A 109 -2.30 10.72 3.66
N LYS A 110 -3.25 9.81 3.91
CA LYS A 110 -4.26 9.34 2.96
C LYS A 110 -3.67 9.06 1.57
N PRO A 111 -2.58 8.28 1.47
CA PRO A 111 -1.86 8.11 0.22
C PRO A 111 -2.76 7.48 -0.84
N ALA A 112 -2.48 7.76 -2.12
CA ALA A 112 -3.21 7.13 -3.21
C ALA A 112 -3.21 5.60 -3.11
N LEU A 113 -2.03 5.08 -2.75
CA LEU A 113 -1.76 3.68 -2.56
C LEU A 113 -1.27 3.39 -1.14
N TRP A 114 -1.75 2.30 -0.56
CA TRP A 114 -1.06 1.70 0.58
C TRP A 114 -1.14 0.19 0.54
N ALA A 115 -0.08 -0.45 1.03
CA ALA A 115 -0.01 -1.89 1.13
C ALA A 115 0.70 -2.31 2.43
N VAL A 116 0.09 -3.22 3.18
CA VAL A 116 0.73 -3.94 4.27
C VAL A 116 1.00 -5.37 3.80
N GLU A 117 2.22 -5.88 3.99
CA GLU A 117 2.60 -7.26 3.68
C GLU A 117 2.87 -8.06 4.94
N ASN A 118 2.42 -9.31 4.94
CA ASN A 118 2.81 -10.30 5.92
C ASN A 118 2.62 -11.72 5.40
N PRO A 119 3.41 -12.69 5.91
CA PRO A 119 3.07 -14.10 5.78
C PRO A 119 1.70 -14.43 6.35
N VAL A 120 1.14 -15.57 5.93
CA VAL A 120 -0.11 -16.10 6.51
C VAL A 120 0.00 -16.23 8.02
N GLY A 121 -0.97 -15.67 8.75
CA GLY A 121 -0.85 -15.52 10.19
C GLY A 121 -2.06 -14.87 10.85
N ARG A 122 -1.83 -14.27 12.01
CA ARG A 122 -2.86 -13.63 12.84
C ARG A 122 -2.85 -12.09 12.78
N ILE A 123 -2.06 -11.48 11.89
CA ILE A 123 -1.94 -10.01 11.79
C ILE A 123 -3.27 -9.36 11.43
N GLU A 124 -4.05 -9.94 10.51
CA GLU A 124 -5.34 -9.39 10.09
C GLU A 124 -6.29 -9.20 11.28
N ARG A 125 -6.49 -10.28 12.05
CA ARG A 125 -7.35 -10.28 13.23
C ARG A 125 -6.81 -9.42 14.37
N LEU A 126 -5.50 -9.48 14.65
CA LEU A 126 -4.94 -8.78 15.82
C LEU A 126 -4.67 -7.30 15.57
N GLY A 127 -4.30 -6.92 14.34
CA GLY A 127 -3.99 -5.55 13.96
C GLY A 127 -5.18 -4.81 13.33
N GLY A 128 -6.35 -5.43 13.24
CA GLY A 128 -7.56 -4.81 12.70
C GLY A 128 -7.47 -4.46 11.22
N LEU A 129 -6.71 -5.25 10.43
CA LEU A 129 -6.63 -5.01 8.98
C LEU A 129 -7.94 -5.45 8.29
N PRO A 130 -8.27 -4.85 7.13
CA PRO A 130 -9.36 -5.35 6.30
C PRO A 130 -9.07 -6.77 5.78
N ALA A 131 -9.98 -7.35 5.00
CA ALA A 131 -9.66 -8.58 4.28
C ALA A 131 -8.46 -8.35 3.33
N TRP A 132 -7.52 -9.30 3.28
CA TRP A 132 -6.44 -9.25 2.29
C TRP A 132 -7.02 -9.23 0.86
N ARG A 133 -6.33 -8.54 -0.05
CA ARG A 133 -6.77 -8.39 -1.45
C ARG A 133 -5.92 -9.18 -2.43
N LEU A 134 -4.71 -9.53 -2.04
CA LEU A 134 -3.79 -10.33 -2.84
C LEU A 134 -3.11 -11.38 -1.97
N SER A 135 -2.99 -12.58 -2.51
CA SER A 135 -2.07 -13.59 -2.01
C SER A 135 -1.16 -14.04 -3.14
N PHE A 136 0.12 -14.23 -2.85
CA PHE A 136 1.07 -14.70 -3.84
C PHE A 136 2.13 -15.59 -3.22
N ASP A 137 2.76 -16.40 -4.06
CA ASP A 137 4.04 -17.04 -3.80
C ASP A 137 5.09 -16.40 -4.73
N PRO A 138 6.37 -16.31 -4.31
CA PRO A 138 7.44 -15.76 -5.13
C PRO A 138 7.54 -16.41 -6.51
N CYS A 139 7.22 -17.71 -6.62
CA CYS A 139 7.21 -18.42 -7.90
C CYS A 139 6.12 -17.96 -8.88
N HIS A 140 5.12 -17.20 -8.45
CA HIS A 140 4.15 -16.58 -9.37
C HIS A 140 4.75 -15.40 -10.14
N VAL A 141 5.85 -14.83 -9.65
CA VAL A 141 6.44 -13.58 -10.14
C VAL A 141 7.94 -13.70 -10.45
N GLY A 142 8.45 -14.92 -10.67
CA GLY A 142 9.80 -15.16 -11.21
C GLY A 142 10.81 -15.73 -10.24
N ASP A 143 10.48 -15.83 -8.94
CA ASP A 143 11.41 -16.33 -7.91
C ASP A 143 11.17 -17.84 -7.61
N PRO A 144 12.16 -18.73 -7.73
CA PRO A 144 11.94 -20.19 -7.79
C PRO A 144 11.68 -20.88 -6.44
N TYR A 145 11.01 -20.22 -5.50
CA TYR A 145 10.67 -20.75 -4.17
C TYR A 145 9.24 -20.41 -3.75
N THR A 146 8.71 -21.18 -2.80
CA THR A 146 7.40 -20.92 -2.19
C THR A 146 7.56 -20.24 -0.84
N LYS A 147 6.71 -19.24 -0.62
CA LYS A 147 6.55 -18.49 0.62
C LYS A 147 5.26 -17.70 0.49
N LYS A 148 4.13 -18.35 0.79
CA LYS A 148 2.83 -17.70 0.69
C LYS A 148 2.76 -16.44 1.56
N ARG A 149 2.52 -15.31 0.90
CA ARG A 149 2.37 -13.98 1.49
C ARG A 149 0.97 -13.44 1.20
N LEU A 150 0.54 -12.50 2.02
CA LEU A 150 -0.74 -11.80 1.92
C LEU A 150 -0.47 -10.29 1.90
N ILE A 151 -1.24 -9.56 1.09
CA ILE A 151 -1.19 -8.10 0.99
C ILE A 151 -2.57 -7.52 1.30
N TRP A 152 -2.58 -6.54 2.18
CA TRP A 152 -3.74 -5.75 2.58
C TRP A 152 -3.60 -4.32 2.08
N GLY A 153 -4.71 -3.67 1.74
CA GLY A 153 -4.73 -2.22 1.52
C GLY A 153 -5.43 -1.74 0.26
N ARG A 154 -5.09 -0.52 -0.18
CA ARG A 154 -5.64 0.11 -1.38
C ARG A 154 -4.59 0.13 -2.48
N PHE A 155 -4.65 -0.85 -3.37
CA PHE A 155 -3.79 -0.99 -4.54
C PHE A 155 -4.53 -1.75 -5.66
N ASN A 156 -3.97 -1.80 -6.87
CA ASN A 156 -4.37 -2.69 -7.95
C ASN A 156 -3.76 -4.08 -7.74
N ALA A 157 -4.62 -5.08 -7.54
CA ALA A 157 -4.22 -6.46 -7.27
C ALA A 157 -4.03 -7.31 -8.53
N ASP A 158 -4.29 -6.76 -9.72
CA ASP A 158 -4.01 -7.42 -11.00
C ASP A 158 -2.55 -7.21 -11.39
N LEU A 159 -1.68 -7.99 -10.75
CA LEU A 159 -0.23 -7.91 -10.97
C LEU A 159 0.15 -8.69 -12.23
N PRO A 160 1.09 -8.18 -13.05
CA PRO A 160 1.70 -8.99 -14.09
C PRO A 160 2.44 -10.18 -13.45
N VAL A 161 2.17 -11.38 -13.97
CA VAL A 161 2.74 -12.63 -13.46
C VAL A 161 3.86 -13.14 -14.35
N ALA A 162 4.85 -13.80 -13.73
CA ALA A 162 5.94 -14.49 -14.42
C ALA A 162 6.18 -15.86 -13.75
N PRO A 163 5.27 -16.84 -13.94
CA PRO A 163 5.32 -18.08 -13.19
C PRO A 163 6.58 -18.91 -13.50
N VAL A 164 7.23 -19.42 -12.46
CA VAL A 164 8.38 -20.33 -12.55
C VAL A 164 8.15 -21.58 -11.70
N VAL A 165 8.82 -22.68 -12.06
CA VAL A 165 8.77 -23.91 -11.26
C VAL A 165 9.50 -23.66 -9.92
N PRO A 166 8.88 -23.96 -8.76
CA PRO A 166 9.47 -23.69 -7.45
C PRO A 166 10.52 -24.75 -7.07
N VAL A 167 11.63 -24.83 -7.81
CA VAL A 167 12.68 -25.83 -7.61
C VAL A 167 13.39 -25.73 -6.25
N GLU A 168 13.34 -24.57 -5.59
CA GLU A 168 13.87 -24.39 -4.23
C GLU A 168 12.85 -24.72 -3.13
N GLY A 169 11.58 -24.99 -3.49
CA GLY A 169 10.50 -25.34 -2.56
C GLY A 169 10.34 -24.33 -1.42
N SER A 170 10.07 -24.81 -0.22
CA SER A 170 9.98 -23.97 0.99
C SER A 170 11.38 -23.57 1.50
N LYS A 171 12.09 -22.76 0.70
CA LYS A 171 13.45 -22.26 0.96
C LYS A 171 13.64 -21.71 2.37
N MET A 172 12.60 -21.04 2.89
CA MET A 172 12.61 -20.45 4.24
C MET A 172 12.77 -21.51 5.34
N HIS A 173 12.11 -22.66 5.20
CA HIS A 173 12.23 -23.76 6.15
C HIS A 173 13.52 -24.56 5.96
N SER A 174 13.98 -24.75 4.71
CA SER A 174 15.14 -25.61 4.41
C SER A 174 16.49 -24.93 4.62
N LYS A 175 16.61 -23.63 4.30
CA LYS A 175 17.89 -22.89 4.35
C LYS A 175 17.97 -21.89 5.52
N TYR A 176 16.84 -21.38 6.02
CA TYR A 176 16.81 -20.26 6.96
C TYR A 176 16.14 -20.61 8.30
N GLY A 177 16.59 -21.70 8.91
CA GLY A 177 16.24 -22.08 10.28
C GLY A 177 16.96 -21.24 11.34
N GLY A 178 16.37 -21.14 12.53
CA GLY A 178 16.98 -20.46 13.68
C GLY A 178 16.54 -19.01 13.89
N GLY A 179 17.12 -18.37 14.91
CA GLY A 179 16.72 -17.04 15.40
C GLY A 179 17.73 -15.92 15.16
N SER A 180 18.82 -16.18 14.42
CA SER A 180 19.86 -15.18 14.17
C SER A 180 19.30 -13.98 13.39
N LEU A 181 19.89 -12.80 13.58
CA LEU A 181 19.49 -11.61 12.84
C LEU A 181 19.68 -11.80 11.33
N ALA A 182 20.81 -12.39 10.91
CA ALA A 182 21.07 -12.71 9.50
C ALA A 182 19.99 -13.63 8.90
N THR A 183 19.57 -14.67 9.63
CA THR A 183 18.48 -15.56 9.20
C THR A 183 17.15 -14.79 9.09
N LYS A 184 16.86 -13.92 10.06
CA LYS A 184 15.65 -13.09 10.06
C LYS A 184 15.62 -12.10 8.91
N ASN A 185 16.76 -11.51 8.57
CA ASN A 185 16.86 -10.54 7.47
C ASN A 185 16.73 -11.27 6.14
N ALA A 186 17.44 -12.37 5.94
CA ALA A 186 17.36 -13.20 4.73
C ALA A 186 15.95 -13.71 4.43
N ARG A 187 15.18 -14.10 5.46
CA ARG A 187 13.79 -14.51 5.26
C ARG A 187 12.84 -13.33 5.05
N SER A 188 13.17 -12.12 5.47
CA SER A 188 12.26 -10.97 5.38
C SER A 188 12.32 -10.28 4.02
N VAL A 189 13.45 -10.39 3.29
CA VAL A 189 13.63 -9.78 1.96
C VAL A 189 12.41 -9.99 1.06
N THR A 190 11.90 -8.89 0.53
CA THR A 190 10.80 -8.89 -0.44
C THR A 190 11.32 -9.47 -1.77
N PRO A 191 10.61 -10.43 -2.40
CA PRO A 191 11.04 -10.99 -3.67
C PRO A 191 11.10 -9.91 -4.75
N GLN A 192 12.20 -9.83 -5.50
CA GLN A 192 12.40 -8.82 -6.54
C GLN A 192 11.26 -8.86 -7.57
N GLY A 193 10.86 -10.05 -7.99
CA GLY A 193 9.77 -10.24 -8.94
C GLY A 193 8.46 -9.61 -8.47
N PHE A 194 8.17 -9.73 -7.18
CA PHE A 194 7.00 -9.08 -6.58
C PHE A 194 7.14 -7.56 -6.57
N SER A 195 8.31 -7.01 -6.21
CA SER A 195 8.52 -5.56 -6.17
C SER A 195 8.22 -4.90 -7.51
N TYR A 196 8.76 -5.42 -8.61
CA TYR A 196 8.51 -4.87 -9.94
C TYR A 196 7.08 -5.14 -10.41
N ALA A 197 6.53 -6.33 -10.18
CA ALA A 197 5.14 -6.63 -10.55
C ALA A 197 4.16 -5.71 -9.82
N PHE A 198 4.38 -5.48 -8.52
CA PHE A 198 3.57 -4.58 -7.71
C PHE A 198 3.69 -3.14 -8.22
N PHE A 199 4.91 -2.65 -8.50
CA PHE A 199 5.13 -1.32 -9.06
C PHE A 199 4.46 -1.11 -10.43
N MET A 200 4.63 -2.05 -11.38
CA MET A 200 4.03 -1.95 -12.71
C MET A 200 2.50 -1.84 -12.64
N ALA A 201 1.87 -2.59 -11.75
CA ALA A 201 0.41 -2.54 -11.59
C ALA A 201 -0.10 -1.27 -10.90
N ASN A 202 0.78 -0.46 -10.28
CA ASN A 202 0.36 0.55 -9.31
C ASN A 202 1.00 1.93 -9.44
N ASN A 203 2.02 2.11 -10.28
CA ASN A 203 2.62 3.42 -10.48
C ASN A 203 1.60 4.39 -11.08
N GLN A 204 1.74 5.68 -10.75
CA GLN A 204 0.75 6.69 -11.12
C GLN A 204 0.62 6.87 -12.64
N LEU A 205 1.74 6.82 -13.36
CA LEU A 205 1.76 7.09 -14.80
C LEU A 205 0.89 6.08 -15.56
N ASP A 206 0.95 4.82 -15.14
CA ASP A 206 0.16 3.75 -15.74
C ASP A 206 -1.24 3.63 -15.12
N ASN A 207 -1.46 4.16 -13.90
CA ASN A 207 -2.71 3.99 -13.14
C ASN A 207 -3.27 5.33 -12.60
N PRO A 208 -3.58 6.31 -13.46
CA PRO A 208 -4.03 7.64 -13.03
C PRO A 208 -5.39 7.62 -12.31
N GLN A 209 -6.27 6.67 -12.65
CA GLN A 209 -7.57 6.51 -11.97
C GLN A 209 -7.40 6.16 -10.49
N LEU A 210 -6.41 5.34 -10.12
CA LEU A 210 -6.17 4.97 -8.72
C LEU A 210 -5.85 6.21 -7.87
N ALA A 211 -5.00 7.09 -8.40
CA ALA A 211 -4.63 8.34 -7.75
C ALA A 211 -5.82 9.26 -7.56
N LEU A 212 -6.66 9.40 -8.59
CA LEU A 212 -7.86 10.22 -8.53
C LEU A 212 -8.90 9.69 -7.55
N CYS A 213 -9.18 8.38 -7.58
CA CYS A 213 -10.12 7.76 -6.65
C CYS A 213 -9.71 7.88 -5.19
N ALA A 214 -8.40 8.06 -4.92
CA ALA A 214 -7.93 8.29 -3.57
C ALA A 214 -7.96 9.76 -3.16
N LYS A 215 -7.66 10.70 -4.08
CA LYS A 215 -7.80 12.14 -3.84
C LYS A 215 -9.27 12.53 -3.66
N TYR A 216 -10.15 11.98 -4.48
CA TYR A 216 -11.59 12.25 -4.53
C TYR A 216 -12.39 11.06 -4.00
N ASP A 217 -12.07 10.61 -2.79
CA ASP A 217 -12.63 9.42 -2.14
C ASP A 217 -14.14 9.48 -1.86
N ARG A 218 -14.75 10.67 -1.87
CA ARG A 218 -16.21 10.87 -1.74
C ARG A 218 -16.93 10.93 -3.10
N LEU A 219 -16.20 10.93 -4.22
CA LEU A 219 -16.78 10.88 -5.56
C LEU A 219 -16.84 9.45 -6.12
N SER A 220 -17.71 9.26 -7.11
CA SER A 220 -17.84 7.97 -7.79
C SER A 220 -16.57 7.60 -8.55
N SER A 221 -15.96 6.47 -8.18
CA SER A 221 -14.81 5.89 -8.88
C SER A 221 -15.07 5.63 -10.37
N ARG A 222 -16.33 5.32 -10.72
CA ARG A 222 -16.79 5.17 -12.10
C ARG A 222 -16.73 6.48 -12.87
N LEU A 223 -17.24 7.57 -12.27
CA LEU A 223 -17.22 8.88 -12.93
C LEU A 223 -15.79 9.37 -13.16
N LEU A 224 -14.90 9.18 -12.16
CA LEU A 224 -13.48 9.49 -12.29
C LEU A 224 -12.80 8.65 -13.39
N GLY A 225 -13.16 7.35 -13.50
CA GLY A 225 -12.69 6.50 -14.60
C GLY A 225 -13.18 6.97 -15.96
N GLN A 226 -14.47 7.29 -16.08
CA GLN A 226 -15.06 7.82 -17.32
C GLN A 226 -14.43 9.14 -17.75
N ALA A 227 -14.01 9.99 -16.80
CA ALA A 227 -13.28 11.21 -17.11
C ALA A 227 -11.90 10.93 -17.74
N ILE A 228 -11.18 9.95 -17.21
CA ILE A 228 -9.91 9.50 -17.78
C ILE A 228 -10.12 8.88 -19.17
N ASP A 229 -11.14 8.04 -19.35
CA ASP A 229 -11.49 7.43 -20.63
C ASP A 229 -11.92 8.46 -21.68
N ALA A 230 -12.55 9.56 -21.25
CA ALA A 230 -12.87 10.73 -22.07
C ALA A 230 -11.62 11.58 -22.41
N GLY A 231 -10.45 11.19 -21.93
CA GLY A 231 -9.17 11.85 -22.17
C GLY A 231 -8.95 13.11 -21.34
N LEU A 232 -9.67 13.30 -20.22
CA LEU A 232 -9.28 14.32 -19.24
C LEU A 232 -8.03 13.86 -18.50
N LYS A 233 -7.05 14.74 -18.38
CA LYS A 233 -5.83 14.48 -17.60
C LYS A 233 -6.12 14.75 -16.11
N PRO A 234 -5.43 14.07 -15.18
CA PRO A 234 -5.66 14.27 -13.73
C PRO A 234 -5.57 15.73 -13.25
N HIS A 235 -4.70 16.56 -13.85
CA HIS A 235 -4.62 17.98 -13.48
C HIS A 235 -5.84 18.79 -13.96
N GLU A 236 -6.38 18.48 -15.15
CA GLU A 236 -7.60 19.14 -15.66
C GLU A 236 -8.81 18.79 -14.79
N ILE A 237 -8.87 17.56 -14.28
CA ILE A 237 -9.89 17.14 -13.31
C ILE A 237 -9.74 17.95 -12.01
N GLY A 238 -8.51 18.12 -11.52
CA GLY A 238 -8.25 18.91 -10.32
C GLY A 238 -8.62 20.39 -10.47
N GLU A 239 -8.20 21.04 -11.55
CA GLU A 239 -8.57 22.43 -11.85
C GLU A 239 -10.09 22.63 -11.95
N LEU A 240 -10.83 21.58 -12.33
CA LEU A 240 -12.28 21.62 -12.47
C LEU A 240 -13.02 21.48 -11.13
N ILE A 241 -12.56 20.60 -10.23
CA ILE A 241 -13.35 20.18 -9.06
C ILE A 241 -12.69 20.45 -7.71
N ASP A 242 -11.43 20.89 -7.65
CA ASP A 242 -10.72 21.07 -6.38
C ASP A 242 -11.40 22.10 -5.47
N ASP A 243 -11.88 23.23 -6.02
CA ASP A 243 -12.58 24.24 -5.23
C ASP A 243 -13.86 23.66 -4.58
N ALA A 244 -14.72 23.04 -5.39
CA ALA A 244 -15.95 22.41 -4.90
C ALA A 244 -15.67 21.27 -3.90
N TYR A 245 -14.71 20.40 -4.21
CA TYR A 245 -14.46 19.18 -3.43
C TYR A 245 -13.63 19.42 -2.17
N LEU A 246 -12.55 20.21 -2.26
CA LEU A 246 -11.59 20.40 -1.17
C LEU A 246 -11.90 21.65 -0.34
N MET A 247 -12.32 22.75 -0.98
CA MET A 247 -12.55 24.02 -0.27
C MET A 247 -13.99 24.12 0.25
N ASP A 248 -14.96 23.87 -0.62
CA ASP A 248 -16.38 24.05 -0.29
C ASP A 248 -17.02 22.80 0.34
N LEU A 249 -16.37 21.63 0.22
CA LEU A 249 -16.88 20.32 0.64
C LEU A 249 -18.26 20.02 0.02
N ASP A 250 -18.49 20.48 -1.20
CA ASP A 250 -19.70 20.29 -1.98
C ASP A 250 -19.49 19.19 -3.02
N ASP A 251 -19.70 17.95 -2.57
CA ASP A 251 -19.52 16.75 -3.40
C ASP A 251 -20.53 16.71 -4.58
N ASP A 252 -21.73 17.31 -4.43
CA ASP A 252 -22.76 17.36 -5.47
C ASP A 252 -22.36 18.32 -6.61
N SER A 253 -21.78 19.48 -6.25
CA SER A 253 -21.23 20.43 -7.21
C SER A 253 -20.03 19.85 -7.95
N ALA A 254 -19.07 19.25 -7.21
CA ALA A 254 -17.92 18.56 -7.80
C ALA A 254 -18.34 17.44 -8.76
N HIS A 255 -19.35 16.64 -8.37
CA HIS A 255 -19.91 15.60 -9.22
C HIS A 255 -20.53 16.18 -10.50
N SER A 256 -21.32 17.24 -10.37
CA SER A 256 -22.03 17.86 -11.50
C SER A 256 -21.06 18.45 -12.53
N LEU A 257 -20.04 19.17 -12.05
CA LEU A 257 -18.99 19.76 -12.89
C LEU A 257 -18.23 18.67 -13.68
N LEU A 258 -17.79 17.62 -13.00
CA LEU A 258 -17.09 16.51 -13.65
C LEU A 258 -17.99 15.79 -14.66
N ARG A 259 -19.25 15.56 -14.30
CA ARG A 259 -20.24 14.91 -15.18
C ARG A 259 -20.47 15.71 -16.46
N GLU A 260 -20.62 17.03 -16.36
CA GLU A 260 -20.79 17.91 -17.51
C GLU A 260 -19.56 17.88 -18.43
N ALA A 261 -18.35 17.94 -17.86
CA ALA A 261 -17.11 17.86 -18.62
C ALA A 261 -16.96 16.54 -19.39
N VAL A 262 -17.39 15.41 -18.81
CA VAL A 262 -17.41 14.11 -19.49
C VAL A 262 -18.44 14.07 -20.62
N LEU A 263 -19.64 14.63 -20.40
CA LEU A 263 -20.69 14.68 -21.43
C LEU A 263 -20.28 15.53 -22.64
N LEU A 264 -19.62 16.67 -22.41
CA LEU A 264 -19.13 17.54 -23.50
C LEU A 264 -18.12 16.85 -24.42
N ARG A 265 -17.46 15.78 -23.96
CA ARG A 265 -16.54 14.96 -24.75
C ARG A 265 -17.21 13.79 -25.47
N GLY A 266 -18.53 13.71 -25.45
CA GLY A 266 -19.31 12.71 -26.20
C GLY A 266 -19.36 11.32 -25.56
N CYS A 267 -18.95 11.19 -24.29
CA CYS A 267 -19.06 9.94 -23.56
C CYS A 267 -20.51 9.71 -23.10
N ASN A 268 -21.09 8.58 -23.53
CA ASN A 268 -22.40 8.18 -23.04
C ASN A 268 -22.29 7.66 -21.61
N LEU A 269 -22.91 8.36 -20.66
CA LEU A 269 -22.91 8.03 -19.23
C LEU A 269 -23.95 6.96 -18.84
N ASP A 270 -24.50 6.22 -19.81
CA ASP A 270 -25.62 5.30 -19.61
C ASP A 270 -25.49 4.45 -18.34
N SER A 271 -26.54 4.55 -17.53
CA SER A 271 -26.69 3.94 -16.22
C SER A 271 -26.74 2.42 -16.34
N PHE A 272 -25.67 1.77 -15.93
CA PHE A 272 -25.76 0.40 -15.42
C PHE A 272 -25.72 0.52 -13.91
N VAL A 273 -26.83 0.15 -13.27
CA VAL A 273 -26.98 0.03 -11.82
C VAL A 273 -25.77 -0.75 -11.30
N ASP A 274 -25.10 -0.18 -10.31
CA ASP A 274 -23.95 -0.77 -9.65
C ASP A 274 -24.36 -2.14 -9.07
N ALA A 275 -23.92 -3.22 -9.71
CA ALA A 275 -23.98 -4.56 -9.13
C ALA A 275 -22.77 -4.83 -8.21
N GLY A 276 -22.00 -3.79 -7.85
CA GLY A 276 -20.98 -3.81 -6.82
C GLY A 276 -21.57 -3.44 -5.46
N GLY A 277 -22.30 -4.37 -4.85
CA GLY A 277 -22.97 -4.16 -3.57
C GLY A 277 -22.02 -3.79 -2.43
N GLN A 278 -22.16 -2.58 -1.90
CA GLN A 278 -22.13 -2.39 -0.45
C GLN A 278 -23.53 -2.75 0.09
N VAL A 279 -23.70 -3.97 0.56
CA VAL A 279 -24.82 -4.28 1.44
C VAL A 279 -24.41 -3.84 2.84
N ALA A 280 -24.89 -2.68 3.26
CA ALA A 280 -25.05 -2.41 4.68
C ALA A 280 -26.02 -3.47 5.23
N MET A 281 -25.50 -4.46 5.95
CA MET A 281 -26.33 -5.36 6.74
C MET A 281 -26.56 -4.71 8.09
N THR A 282 -27.71 -4.05 8.19
CA THR A 282 -28.44 -3.84 9.44
C THR A 282 -28.67 -5.19 10.13
N PHE A 283 -28.25 -5.28 11.38
CA PHE A 283 -29.04 -5.82 12.49
C PHE A 283 -28.71 -5.03 13.76
#